data_AF-A0A820AUI2-F1
#
_entry.id   AF-A0A820AUI2-F1
#
_cell.length_a   1.000
_cell.length_b   1.000
_cell.length_c   1.000
_cell.angle_alpha   90.00
_cell.angle_beta   90.00
_cell.angle_gamma   90.00
#
_symmetry.space_group_name_H-M   'P 1'
#
loop_
_entity.id
_entity.type
_entity.pdbx_description
1 polymer ?
#
loop_
_entity_poly.entity_id
_entity_poly.type
_entity_poly.pdbx_seq_one_letter_code
_entity_poly.pdbx_strand_id
1 'polypeptide(L)'
;YVWKKITHGRSNMSSQNLYSSNTLREITNNGLNNELATAGDKLVIVNFFATWCDSCKNIVPHIEQLSGLYLNNVFLNVDIEKCMSTFSKAITVGNLVKSALGPKGMDKILRYNMSGGLDADKLLITNNRTMILSKIGVDNPVVKDLVDISKVQYDEVGDGSKSVVVLASELLRETENLLAQKIHLQTIITEWRKATNEALTVLEGVAKNNSDLMNIARTTLSSKILQEKKDHLSKLCVDAILKIHVNIFI
;
A
#
# COMPACT_ATOMS: atom_id res chain seq x y z
N TYR A 1 -12.01 -9.71 17.36
CA TYR A 1 -10.62 -10.05 17.75
C TYR A 1 -10.07 -11.07 16.75
N VAL A 2 -9.38 -10.60 15.71
CA VAL A 2 -8.77 -11.51 14.72
C VAL A 2 -7.27 -11.53 14.97
N TRP A 3 -6.81 -12.60 15.60
CA TRP A 3 -5.40 -12.91 15.77
C TRP A 3 -4.86 -13.38 14.42
N LYS A 4 -4.05 -12.57 13.74
CA LYS A 4 -3.40 -13.02 12.49
C LYS A 4 -2.15 -13.80 12.88
N LYS A 5 -2.23 -15.13 12.85
CA LYS A 5 -1.07 -16.02 12.93
C LYS A 5 -0.18 -15.77 11.71
N ILE A 6 0.97 -15.13 11.91
CA ILE A 6 2.04 -15.07 10.90
C ILE A 6 3.05 -16.13 11.32
N THR A 7 2.95 -17.34 10.77
CA THR A 7 3.95 -18.40 10.96
C THR A 7 4.64 -18.70 9.64
N HIS A 8 5.96 -18.54 9.60
CA HIS A 8 6.82 -19.18 8.60
C HIS A 8 7.45 -20.39 9.28
N GLY A 9 7.32 -21.58 8.67
CA GLY A 9 8.09 -22.76 9.04
C GLY A 9 7.55 -23.61 10.19
N ARG A 10 7.47 -24.91 9.96
CA ARG A 10 7.14 -25.96 10.93
C ARG A 10 8.44 -26.74 11.16
N SER A 11 9.02 -26.74 12.35
CA SER A 11 9.92 -27.82 12.78
C SER A 11 10.11 -27.85 14.31
N ASN A 12 10.56 -29.01 14.78
CA ASN A 12 10.36 -29.58 16.10
C ASN A 12 11.14 -28.91 17.25
N MET A 13 10.56 -29.07 18.44
CA MET A 13 11.02 -28.60 19.74
C MET A 13 12.28 -29.33 20.23
N SER A 14 13.24 -28.59 20.78
CA SER A 14 14.20 -29.10 21.77
C SER A 14 14.49 -28.01 22.81
N SER A 15 14.21 -28.34 24.06
CA SER A 15 14.32 -27.52 25.26
C SER A 15 15.76 -27.26 25.70
N GLN A 16 16.14 -26.01 25.93
CA GLN A 16 17.17 -25.60 26.91
C GLN A 16 17.03 -24.13 27.31
N ASN A 17 17.33 -23.88 28.60
CA ASN A 17 17.13 -22.67 29.39
C ASN A 17 17.69 -21.36 28.81
N LEU A 18 16.97 -20.25 29.03
CA LEU A 18 17.56 -18.94 29.38
C LEU A 18 16.46 -18.07 30.02
N TYR A 19 16.62 -17.79 31.31
CA TYR A 19 15.88 -16.75 32.01
C TYR A 19 16.34 -15.38 31.49
N SER A 20 15.57 -14.80 30.58
CA SER A 20 15.59 -13.38 30.26
C SER A 20 14.15 -12.90 30.09
N SER A 21 13.77 -11.90 30.87
CA SER A 21 12.42 -11.34 30.95
C SER A 21 11.88 -10.98 29.57
N ASN A 22 10.87 -11.69 29.09
CA ASN A 22 10.15 -11.31 27.89
C ASN A 22 9.09 -10.27 28.29
N THR A 23 9.55 -9.05 28.54
CA THR A 23 8.71 -7.89 28.83
C THR A 23 7.98 -7.48 27.55
N LEU A 24 6.66 -7.32 27.66
CA LEU A 24 5.81 -6.64 26.67
C LEU A 24 6.54 -5.40 26.13
N ARG A 25 6.85 -5.38 24.82
CA ARG A 25 7.58 -4.26 24.22
C ARG A 25 6.63 -3.34 23.48
N GLU A 26 6.67 -2.06 23.83
CA GLU A 26 6.01 -1.03 23.06
C GLU A 26 6.91 -0.60 21.89
N ILE A 27 6.39 -0.66 20.67
CA ILE A 27 7.18 -0.38 19.46
C ILE A 27 6.58 0.82 18.72
N THR A 28 7.45 1.65 18.16
CA THR A 28 7.11 2.67 17.17
C THR A 28 7.02 2.08 15.75
N ASN A 29 6.40 2.79 14.82
CA ASN A 29 6.08 2.31 13.45
C ASN A 29 7.23 1.64 12.70
N ASN A 30 8.48 2.08 12.90
CA ASN A 30 9.63 1.56 12.17
C ASN A 30 10.28 0.33 12.84
N GLY A 31 9.97 0.06 14.11
CA GLY A 31 10.56 -1.06 14.86
C GLY A 31 9.86 -2.39 14.60
N LEU A 32 8.60 -2.39 14.12
CA LEU A 32 7.82 -3.62 13.96
C LEU A 32 8.48 -4.59 12.98
N ASN A 33 8.94 -4.11 11.83
CA ASN A 33 9.58 -4.97 10.82
C ASN A 33 10.91 -5.55 11.33
N ASN A 34 11.67 -4.79 12.12
CA ASN A 34 12.92 -5.24 12.73
C ASN A 34 12.67 -6.30 13.81
N GLU A 35 11.64 -6.12 14.64
CA GLU A 35 11.23 -7.09 15.65
C GLU A 35 10.68 -8.37 15.02
N LEU A 36 9.91 -8.27 13.93
CA LEU A 36 9.47 -9.43 13.15
C LEU A 36 10.64 -10.20 12.55
N ALA A 37 11.66 -9.52 12.01
CA ALA A 37 12.86 -10.16 11.49
C ALA A 37 13.70 -10.81 12.61
N THR A 38 13.74 -10.20 13.79
CA THR A 38 14.49 -10.71 14.96
C THR A 38 13.79 -11.88 15.65
N ALA A 39 12.47 -12.00 15.52
CA ALA A 39 11.69 -13.06 16.15
C ALA A 39 12.01 -14.47 15.60
N GLY A 40 12.51 -14.58 14.37
CA GLY A 40 12.79 -15.87 13.73
C GLY A 40 11.55 -16.77 13.69
N ASP A 41 11.67 -17.99 14.23
CA ASP A 41 10.59 -18.99 14.25
C ASP A 41 9.60 -18.84 15.44
N LYS A 42 9.80 -17.82 16.30
CA LYS A 42 8.93 -17.61 17.46
C LYS A 42 7.56 -17.11 17.03
N LEU A 43 6.52 -17.51 17.76
CA LEU A 43 5.19 -16.95 17.57
C LEU A 43 5.21 -15.48 18.00
N VAL A 44 4.87 -14.57 17.07
CA VAL A 44 4.72 -13.15 17.35
C VAL A 44 3.25 -12.78 17.51
N ILE A 45 2.93 -12.13 18.62
CA ILE A 45 1.62 -11.63 18.97
C ILE A 45 1.71 -10.11 18.97
N VAL A 46 0.93 -9.47 18.10
CA VAL A 46 0.91 -8.01 17.96
C VAL A 46 -0.45 -7.50 18.41
N ASN A 47 -0.43 -6.60 19.38
CA ASN A 47 -1.60 -5.89 19.88
C ASN A 47 -1.54 -4.43 19.43
N PHE A 48 -2.46 -4.06 18.55
CA PHE A 48 -2.66 -2.67 18.13
C PHE A 48 -3.66 -2.02 19.09
N PHE A 49 -3.23 -0.95 19.78
CA PHE A 49 -4.03 -0.31 20.81
C PHE A 49 -4.03 1.22 20.66
N ALA A 50 -5.02 1.86 21.29
CA ALA A 50 -5.10 3.32 21.41
C ALA A 50 -5.22 3.69 22.89
N THR A 51 -4.58 4.78 23.31
CA THR A 51 -4.56 5.18 24.73
C THR A 51 -5.93 5.65 25.21
N TRP A 52 -6.76 6.16 24.30
CA TRP A 52 -8.12 6.60 24.56
C TRP A 52 -9.17 5.49 24.50
N CYS A 53 -8.83 4.28 24.04
CA CYS A 53 -9.80 3.20 23.82
C CYS A 53 -9.99 2.34 25.09
N ASP A 54 -11.17 2.40 25.72
CA ASP A 54 -11.43 1.66 26.95
C ASP A 54 -11.44 0.14 26.75
N SER A 55 -11.91 -0.34 25.59
CA SER A 55 -11.82 -1.77 25.26
C SER A 55 -10.37 -2.24 25.12
N CYS A 56 -9.45 -1.37 24.69
CA CYS A 56 -8.02 -1.67 24.68
C CYS A 56 -7.46 -1.70 26.11
N LYS A 57 -7.81 -0.75 26.96
CA LYS A 57 -7.36 -0.74 28.37
C LYS A 57 -7.79 -2.01 29.12
N ASN A 58 -9.00 -2.49 28.85
CA ASN A 58 -9.53 -3.71 29.49
C ASN A 58 -8.80 -4.99 29.07
N ILE A 59 -8.20 -5.05 27.87
CA ILE A 59 -7.49 -6.25 27.40
C ILE A 59 -6.01 -6.28 27.83
N VAL A 60 -5.40 -5.14 28.14
CA VAL A 60 -3.97 -5.03 28.53
C VAL A 60 -3.57 -6.01 29.63
N PRO A 61 -4.31 -6.15 30.76
CA PRO A 61 -3.91 -7.05 31.84
C PRO A 61 -3.85 -8.53 31.41
N HIS A 62 -4.73 -8.93 30.49
CA HIS A 62 -4.74 -10.28 29.94
C HIS A 62 -3.53 -10.53 29.03
N ILE A 63 -3.14 -9.54 28.23
CA ILE A 63 -1.97 -9.63 27.35
C ILE A 63 -0.69 -9.69 28.18
N GLU A 64 -0.59 -8.89 29.23
CA GLU A 64 0.52 -8.93 30.19
C GLU A 64 0.62 -10.29 30.86
N GLN A 65 -0.50 -10.83 31.35
CA GLN A 65 -0.54 -12.18 31.93
C GLN A 65 -0.05 -13.25 30.92
N LEU A 66 -0.53 -13.21 29.67
CA LEU A 66 -0.11 -14.14 28.64
C LEU A 66 1.37 -14.01 28.29
N SER A 67 1.92 -12.78 28.28
CA SER A 67 3.35 -12.56 28.06
C SER A 67 4.24 -13.17 29.13
N GLY A 68 3.77 -13.17 30.39
CA GLY A 68 4.46 -13.84 31.50
C GLY A 68 4.40 -15.38 31.43
N LEU A 69 3.34 -15.93 30.84
CA LEU A 69 3.13 -17.38 30.72
C LEU A 69 3.84 -18.00 29.51
N TYR A 70 3.85 -17.31 28.37
CA TYR A 70 4.36 -17.84 27.11
C TYR A 70 5.72 -17.20 26.74
N LEU A 71 6.75 -17.54 27.50
CA LEU A 71 8.10 -16.95 27.35
C LEU A 71 8.77 -17.21 25.99
N ASN A 72 8.37 -18.28 25.27
CA ASN A 72 8.89 -18.57 23.93
C ASN A 72 8.19 -17.78 22.81
N ASN A 73 7.17 -16.99 23.14
CA ASN A 73 6.45 -16.14 22.20
C ASN A 73 6.88 -14.68 22.37
N VAL A 74 6.78 -13.89 21.30
CA VAL A 74 7.08 -12.46 21.29
C VAL A 74 5.77 -11.69 21.37
N PHE A 75 5.62 -10.82 22.37
CA PHE A 75 4.43 -9.98 22.54
C PHE A 75 4.79 -8.51 22.30
N LEU A 76 4.11 -7.90 21.33
CA LEU A 76 4.38 -6.55 20.85
C LEU A 76 3.13 -5.68 20.99
N ASN A 77 3.31 -4.50 21.57
CA ASN A 77 2.27 -3.47 21.65
C ASN A 77 2.61 -2.35 20.65
N VAL A 78 1.67 -2.05 19.77
CA VAL A 78 1.81 -0.98 18.77
C VAL A 78 0.73 0.05 19.01
N ASP A 79 1.17 1.25 19.39
CA ASP A 79 0.29 2.39 19.56
C ASP A 79 -0.13 2.93 18.18
N ILE A 80 -1.43 2.86 17.89
CA ILE A 80 -1.99 3.31 16.62
C ILE A 80 -1.92 4.84 16.45
N GLU A 81 -1.81 5.60 17.54
CA GLU A 81 -1.69 7.06 17.46
C GLU A 81 -0.34 7.47 16.85
N LYS A 82 0.70 6.67 17.08
CA LYS A 82 2.01 6.89 16.46
C LYS A 82 1.98 6.64 14.95
N CYS A 83 1.03 5.84 14.44
CA CYS A 83 0.89 5.54 13.00
C CYS A 83 0.50 6.76 12.15
N MET A 84 -0.04 7.82 12.74
CA MET A 84 -0.48 9.04 12.04
C MET A 84 0.63 9.72 11.23
N SER A 85 1.85 9.75 11.78
CA SER A 85 3.04 10.29 11.09
C SER A 85 3.37 9.57 9.78
N THR A 86 2.99 8.29 9.68
CA THR A 86 3.21 7.47 8.50
C THR A 86 2.17 7.77 7.41
N PHE A 87 0.92 8.06 7.78
CA PHE A 87 -0.14 8.45 6.84
C PHE A 87 0.18 9.78 6.15
N SER A 88 0.68 10.76 6.90
CA SER A 88 1.05 12.08 6.35
C SER A 88 2.01 12.00 5.15
N LYS A 89 3.00 11.09 5.21
CA LYS A 89 3.94 10.86 4.09
C LYS A 89 3.25 10.25 2.87
N ALA A 90 2.37 9.27 3.08
CA ALA A 90 1.58 8.63 2.04
C ALA A 90 0.65 9.63 1.33
N ILE A 91 -0.01 10.51 2.11
CA ILE A 91 -0.88 11.59 1.62
C ILE A 91 -0.08 12.58 0.79
N THR A 92 1.13 12.95 1.24
CA THR A 92 2.03 13.86 0.51
C THR A 92 2.41 13.29 -0.85
N VAL A 93 2.78 12.00 -0.90
CA VAL A 93 3.09 11.30 -2.15
C VAL A 93 1.87 11.22 -3.06
N GLY A 94 0.69 10.94 -2.50
CA GLY A 94 -0.57 10.96 -3.22
C GLY A 94 -0.87 12.31 -3.88
N ASN A 95 -0.72 13.40 -3.15
CA ASN A 95 -0.92 14.77 -3.65
C ASN A 95 0.06 15.12 -4.78
N LEU A 96 1.31 14.64 -4.71
CA LEU A 96 2.27 14.83 -5.78
C LEU A 96 1.84 14.11 -7.07
N VAL A 97 1.38 12.87 -6.97
CA VAL A 97 0.92 12.06 -8.11
C VAL A 97 -0.43 12.57 -8.65
N LYS A 98 -1.29 13.12 -7.80
CA LYS A 98 -2.64 13.60 -8.16
C LYS A 98 -2.62 14.62 -9.31
N SER A 99 -1.67 15.54 -9.31
CA SER A 99 -1.55 16.56 -10.36
C SER A 99 -0.95 16.05 -11.68
N ALA A 100 -0.57 14.77 -11.73
CA ALA A 100 -0.14 14.05 -12.94
C ALA A 100 -1.22 13.09 -13.47
N LEU A 101 -2.43 13.11 -12.89
CA LEU A 101 -3.51 12.20 -13.24
C LEU A 101 -4.32 12.72 -14.44
N GLY A 102 -4.61 11.82 -15.39
CA GLY A 102 -5.54 12.06 -16.50
C GLY A 102 -4.96 12.84 -17.70
N PRO A 103 -5.81 13.19 -18.68
CA PRO A 103 -5.40 13.83 -19.95
C PRO A 103 -4.75 15.20 -19.81
N LYS A 104 -5.04 15.90 -18.70
CA LYS A 104 -4.46 17.20 -18.35
C LYS A 104 -3.42 17.08 -17.23
N GLY A 105 -2.93 15.87 -16.96
CA GLY A 105 -1.88 15.63 -15.98
C GLY A 105 -0.59 16.32 -16.39
N MET A 106 0.02 17.06 -15.46
CA MET A 106 1.26 17.80 -15.72
C MET A 106 2.48 16.94 -15.43
N ASP A 107 3.50 17.06 -16.28
CA ASP A 107 4.83 16.53 -16.00
C ASP A 107 5.39 17.09 -14.68
N LYS A 108 6.21 16.28 -14.00
CA LYS A 108 6.91 16.67 -12.78
C LYS A 108 8.38 16.90 -13.08
N ILE A 109 8.87 18.02 -12.60
CA ILE A 109 10.30 18.33 -12.58
C ILE A 109 10.82 17.88 -11.21
N LEU A 110 11.60 16.81 -11.22
CA LEU A 110 12.23 16.23 -10.05
C LEU A 110 13.71 16.59 -10.07
N ARG A 111 14.15 17.22 -9.00
CA ARG A 111 15.55 17.52 -8.73
C ARG A 111 15.98 16.63 -7.58
N TYR A 112 17.02 15.82 -7.78
CA TYR A 112 17.52 14.94 -6.73
C TYR A 112 19.06 14.95 -6.68
N ASN A 113 19.59 14.94 -5.47
CA ASN A 113 21.02 14.88 -5.22
C ASN A 113 21.45 13.41 -5.10
N MET A 114 22.38 12.98 -5.94
CA MET A 114 23.09 11.71 -5.71
C MET A 114 24.30 12.01 -4.83
N SER A 115 24.33 11.47 -3.61
CA SER A 115 25.50 11.57 -2.74
C SER A 115 26.66 10.79 -3.37
N GLY A 116 27.63 11.48 -4.00
CA GLY A 116 28.85 10.82 -4.47
C GLY A 116 29.63 11.42 -5.66
N GLY A 117 29.50 12.71 -5.99
CA GLY A 117 30.36 13.33 -7.01
C GLY A 117 30.18 14.85 -7.09
N LEU A 118 31.26 15.56 -7.42
CA LEU A 118 31.36 17.02 -7.51
C LEU A 118 30.53 17.67 -8.64
N ASP A 119 29.70 16.91 -9.35
CA ASP A 119 28.84 17.41 -10.42
C ASP A 119 27.49 16.69 -10.51
N ALA A 120 26.52 17.50 -10.93
CA ALA A 120 25.20 17.17 -11.48
C ALA A 120 24.02 17.02 -10.52
N ASP A 121 23.52 18.19 -10.09
CA ASP A 121 22.11 18.47 -9.86
C ASP A 121 21.26 17.95 -11.04
N LYS A 122 20.80 16.69 -10.97
CA LYS A 122 20.14 16.03 -12.11
C LYS A 122 18.67 16.36 -12.14
N LEU A 123 18.27 17.04 -13.20
CA LEU A 123 16.88 17.36 -13.50
C LEU A 123 16.22 16.20 -14.25
N LEU A 124 15.10 15.71 -13.73
CA LEU A 124 14.27 14.70 -14.37
C LEU A 124 12.87 15.28 -14.60
N ILE A 125 12.47 15.41 -15.86
CA ILE A 125 11.11 15.82 -16.24
C ILE A 125 10.34 14.57 -16.61
N THR A 126 9.28 14.24 -15.88
CA THR A 126 8.54 13.00 -16.11
C THR A 126 7.10 13.06 -15.60
N ASN A 127 6.19 12.47 -16.39
CA ASN A 127 4.87 12.02 -15.94
C ASN A 127 4.86 10.49 -15.71
N ASN A 128 6.00 9.79 -15.67
CA ASN A 128 6.00 8.36 -15.37
C ASN A 128 5.94 8.12 -13.85
N ARG A 129 4.94 7.33 -13.42
CA ARG A 129 4.71 7.01 -12.01
C ARG A 129 5.92 6.39 -11.32
N THR A 130 6.62 5.49 -12.00
CA THR A 130 7.69 4.68 -11.40
C THR A 130 8.92 5.56 -11.18
N MET A 131 9.14 6.53 -12.08
CA MET A 131 10.21 7.50 -11.96
C MET A 131 9.93 8.52 -10.84
N ILE A 132 8.67 8.94 -10.68
CA ILE A 132 8.27 9.83 -9.58
C ILE A 132 8.46 9.11 -8.23
N LEU A 133 7.87 7.92 -8.10
CA LEU A 133 7.83 7.20 -6.83
C LEU A 133 9.18 6.58 -6.41
N SER A 134 10.04 6.17 -7.34
CA SER A 134 11.36 5.61 -7.02
C SER A 134 12.40 6.66 -6.61
N LYS A 135 12.18 7.93 -6.95
CA LYS A 135 13.13 9.03 -6.67
C LYS A 135 12.78 9.83 -5.42
N ILE A 136 11.54 9.75 -4.96
CA ILE A 136 11.13 10.27 -3.66
C ILE A 136 11.56 9.23 -2.63
N GLY A 137 12.60 9.53 -1.84
CA GLY A 137 13.26 8.58 -0.93
C GLY A 137 12.33 7.56 -0.29
N VAL A 138 12.49 6.29 -0.68
CA VAL A 138 11.59 5.16 -0.38
C VAL A 138 11.83 4.59 1.03
N ASP A 139 12.44 5.38 1.92
CA ASP A 139 12.79 4.94 3.28
C ASP A 139 11.55 4.81 4.19
N ASN A 140 10.38 5.25 3.72
CA ASN A 140 9.13 5.06 4.42
C ASN A 140 8.39 3.79 3.94
N PRO A 141 8.03 2.86 4.84
CA PRO A 141 7.40 1.60 4.47
C PRO A 141 6.05 1.77 3.76
N VAL A 142 5.24 2.76 4.14
CA VAL A 142 3.95 2.99 3.48
C VAL A 142 4.12 3.59 2.09
N VAL A 143 5.16 4.41 1.87
CA VAL A 143 5.51 4.88 0.53
C VAL A 143 5.95 3.70 -0.34
N LYS A 144 6.72 2.76 0.22
CA LYS A 144 7.07 1.51 -0.47
C LYS A 144 5.83 0.69 -0.85
N ASP A 145 4.88 0.53 0.06
CA ASP A 145 3.62 -0.17 -0.23
C ASP A 145 2.84 0.52 -1.37
N LEU A 146 2.78 1.86 -1.39
CA LEU A 146 2.17 2.60 -2.49
C LEU A 146 2.89 2.37 -3.82
N VAL A 147 4.22 2.31 -3.82
CA VAL A 147 5.01 1.99 -5.00
C VAL A 147 4.67 0.58 -5.50
N ASP A 148 4.61 -0.38 -4.60
CA ASP A 148 4.41 -1.78 -4.94
C ASP A 148 2.98 -2.04 -5.44
N ILE A 149 1.95 -1.42 -4.84
CA ILE A 149 0.57 -1.44 -5.38
C ILE A 149 0.54 -0.85 -6.80
N SER A 150 1.25 0.25 -7.03
CA SER A 150 1.31 0.87 -8.37
C SER A 150 2.00 -0.03 -9.41
N LYS A 151 3.04 -0.78 -9.01
CA LYS A 151 3.76 -1.75 -9.85
C LYS A 151 2.96 -3.01 -10.12
N VAL A 152 2.15 -3.50 -9.18
CA VAL A 152 1.25 -4.63 -9.44
C VAL A 152 0.15 -4.21 -10.43
N GLN A 153 -0.43 -3.02 -10.25
CA GLN A 153 -1.48 -2.50 -11.14
C GLN A 153 -1.01 -2.30 -12.60
N TYR A 154 0.12 -1.62 -12.78
CA TYR A 154 1.24 -2.27 -13.46
C TYR A 154 1.08 -3.41 -14.42
N ASP A 155 1.73 -4.46 -13.94
CA ASP A 155 2.08 -5.66 -14.63
C ASP A 155 0.81 -6.47 -14.91
N GLU A 156 -0.21 -6.37 -14.06
CA GLU A 156 -1.48 -7.08 -14.21
C GLU A 156 -2.45 -6.41 -15.20
N VAL A 157 -2.63 -5.08 -15.14
CA VAL A 157 -3.68 -4.37 -15.90
C VAL A 157 -3.12 -3.41 -16.93
N GLY A 158 -1.93 -2.86 -16.72
CA GLY A 158 -1.30 -1.90 -17.63
C GLY A 158 -1.82 -0.46 -17.52
N ASP A 159 -2.92 -0.21 -16.80
CA ASP A 159 -3.55 1.11 -16.62
C ASP A 159 -4.02 1.34 -15.17
N GLY A 160 -4.41 2.58 -14.83
CA GLY A 160 -4.99 2.93 -13.52
C GLY A 160 -3.97 3.08 -12.38
N SER A 161 -2.69 3.08 -12.72
CA SER A 161 -1.59 3.08 -11.77
C SER A 161 -1.49 4.23 -10.80
N LYS A 162 -1.79 5.42 -11.34
CA LYS A 162 -1.71 6.67 -10.60
C LYS A 162 -2.96 6.79 -9.77
N SER A 163 -4.09 6.40 -10.37
CA SER A 163 -5.41 6.34 -9.72
C SER A 163 -5.36 5.48 -8.46
N VAL A 164 -4.75 4.28 -8.51
CA VAL A 164 -4.67 3.41 -7.32
C VAL A 164 -3.83 4.03 -6.20
N VAL A 165 -2.74 4.72 -6.52
CA VAL A 165 -1.90 5.42 -5.52
C VAL A 165 -2.67 6.59 -4.90
N VAL A 166 -3.33 7.40 -5.74
CA VAL A 166 -4.14 8.54 -5.29
C VAL A 166 -5.30 8.05 -4.42
N LEU A 167 -6.00 6.99 -4.84
CA LEU A 167 -7.10 6.40 -4.09
C LEU A 167 -6.63 5.87 -2.73
N ALA A 168 -5.53 5.11 -2.69
CA ALA A 168 -4.97 4.62 -1.44
C ALA A 168 -4.56 5.76 -0.49
N SER A 169 -3.96 6.83 -1.04
CA SER A 169 -3.61 8.01 -0.24
C SER A 169 -4.83 8.75 0.33
N GLU A 170 -5.92 8.79 -0.43
CA GLU A 170 -7.17 9.44 -0.03
C GLU A 170 -7.89 8.62 1.05
N LEU A 171 -7.90 7.29 0.92
CA LEU A 171 -8.37 6.40 1.97
C LEU A 171 -7.59 6.66 3.27
N LEU A 172 -6.25 6.69 3.21
CA LEU A 172 -5.43 6.97 4.40
C LEU A 172 -5.74 8.34 5.04
N ARG A 173 -6.02 9.37 4.23
CA ARG A 173 -6.48 10.67 4.72
C ARG A 173 -7.81 10.55 5.47
N GLU A 174 -8.75 9.78 4.95
CA GLU A 174 -10.04 9.58 5.63
C GLU A 174 -9.90 8.72 6.89
N THR A 175 -8.96 7.76 6.93
CA THR A 175 -8.60 7.07 8.18
C THR A 175 -8.13 8.06 9.24
N GLU A 176 -7.32 9.04 8.87
CA GLU A 176 -6.84 10.08 9.78
C GLU A 176 -8.01 10.84 10.44
N ASN A 177 -9.02 11.20 9.63
CA ASN A 177 -10.23 11.86 10.11
C ASN A 177 -11.05 10.97 11.06
N LEU A 178 -11.23 9.69 10.71
CA LEU A 178 -11.98 8.73 11.54
C LEU A 178 -11.28 8.44 12.87
N LEU A 179 -9.94 8.36 12.86
CA LEU A 179 -9.14 8.22 14.09
C LEU A 179 -9.26 9.46 14.98
N ALA A 180 -9.29 10.67 14.41
CA ALA A 180 -9.52 11.91 15.16
C ALA A 180 -10.90 11.93 15.84
N GLN A 181 -11.90 11.24 15.26
CA GLN A 181 -13.22 11.03 15.86
C GLN A 181 -13.26 9.90 16.90
N LYS A 182 -12.10 9.36 17.30
CA LYS A 182 -11.97 8.26 18.27
C LYS A 182 -12.67 6.97 17.81
N ILE A 183 -12.68 6.71 16.50
CA ILE A 183 -13.13 5.43 15.95
C ILE A 183 -11.92 4.48 15.91
N HIS A 184 -12.05 3.30 16.51
CA HIS A 184 -10.94 2.35 16.60
C HIS A 184 -10.54 1.80 15.22
N LEU A 185 -9.24 1.72 14.93
CA LEU A 185 -8.70 1.32 13.62
C LEU A 185 -9.23 -0.04 13.14
N GLN A 186 -9.38 -1.00 14.05
CA GLN A 186 -9.94 -2.32 13.72
C GLN A 186 -11.37 -2.22 13.17
N THR A 187 -12.17 -1.29 13.68
CA THR A 187 -13.54 -1.04 13.20
C THR A 187 -13.47 -0.46 11.79
N ILE A 188 -12.62 0.55 11.58
CA ILE A 188 -12.41 1.18 10.26
C ILE A 188 -12.05 0.12 9.21
N ILE A 189 -11.06 -0.74 9.50
CA ILE A 189 -10.62 -1.81 8.60
C ILE A 189 -11.78 -2.78 8.29
N THR A 190 -12.56 -3.15 9.30
CA THR A 190 -13.67 -4.10 9.15
C THR A 190 -14.77 -3.52 8.25
N GLU A 191 -15.15 -2.27 8.48
CA GLU A 191 -16.19 -1.61 7.70
C GLU A 191 -15.73 -1.27 6.28
N TRP A 192 -14.47 -0.87 6.09
CA TRP A 192 -13.91 -0.67 4.75
C TRP A 192 -13.88 -1.95 3.91
N ARG A 193 -13.61 -3.11 4.51
CA ARG A 193 -13.71 -4.40 3.81
C ARG A 193 -15.13 -4.69 3.35
N LYS A 194 -16.12 -4.43 4.20
CA LYS A 194 -17.53 -4.58 3.83
C LYS A 194 -17.91 -3.62 2.71
N ALA A 195 -17.52 -2.35 2.85
CA ALA A 195 -17.76 -1.32 1.84
C ALA A 195 -17.11 -1.66 0.49
N THR A 196 -15.92 -2.25 0.51
CA THR A 196 -15.23 -2.71 -0.71
C THR A 196 -16.00 -3.81 -1.42
N ASN A 197 -16.52 -4.81 -0.67
CA ASN A 197 -17.31 -5.89 -1.25
C ASN A 197 -18.62 -5.38 -1.88
N GLU A 198 -19.29 -4.44 -1.21
CA GLU A 198 -20.49 -3.80 -1.74
C GLU A 198 -20.18 -2.99 -3.00
N ALA A 199 -19.11 -2.20 -2.97
CA ALA A 199 -18.67 -1.41 -4.12
C ALA A 199 -18.34 -2.30 -5.33
N LEU A 200 -17.71 -3.46 -5.12
CA LEU A 200 -17.44 -4.43 -6.18
C LEU A 200 -18.74 -4.98 -6.79
N THR A 201 -19.70 -5.33 -5.95
CA THR A 201 -21.02 -5.81 -6.40
C THR A 201 -21.72 -4.78 -7.29
N VAL A 202 -21.68 -3.51 -6.89
CA VAL A 202 -22.24 -2.41 -7.70
C VAL A 202 -21.47 -2.21 -9.00
N LEU A 203 -20.14 -2.27 -8.96
CA LEU A 203 -19.30 -2.11 -10.16
C LEU A 203 -19.55 -3.23 -11.19
N GLU A 204 -19.72 -4.46 -10.74
CA GLU A 204 -20.09 -5.60 -11.61
C GLU A 204 -21.46 -5.40 -12.27
N GLY A 205 -22.44 -4.83 -11.55
CA GLY A 205 -23.75 -4.51 -12.10
C GLY A 205 -23.75 -3.37 -13.12
N VAL A 206 -22.81 -2.43 -13.03
CA VAL A 206 -22.66 -1.29 -13.96
C VAL A 206 -21.74 -1.63 -15.13
N ALA A 207 -20.88 -2.65 -14.98
CA ALA A 207 -19.92 -3.06 -15.99
C ALA A 207 -20.64 -3.48 -17.27
N LYS A 208 -20.30 -2.81 -18.38
CA LYS A 208 -20.77 -3.17 -19.71
C LYS A 208 -19.63 -3.86 -20.46
N ASN A 209 -19.90 -5.03 -21.02
CA ASN A 209 -19.03 -5.65 -22.01
C ASN A 209 -19.04 -4.80 -23.26
N ASN A 210 -18.12 -3.86 -23.34
CA ASN A 210 -18.01 -2.93 -24.45
C ASN A 210 -17.13 -3.57 -25.52
N SER A 211 -17.72 -4.02 -26.62
CA SER A 211 -16.98 -4.53 -27.79
C SER A 211 -16.24 -3.42 -28.55
N ASP A 212 -16.40 -2.16 -28.12
CA ASP A 212 -15.76 -1.00 -28.70
C ASP A 212 -14.31 -0.84 -28.22
N LEU A 213 -13.45 -1.72 -28.73
CA LEU A 213 -12.01 -1.69 -28.50
C LEU A 213 -11.37 -0.36 -28.90
N MET A 214 -11.97 0.34 -29.87
CA MET A 214 -11.46 1.60 -30.38
C MET A 214 -11.62 2.73 -29.34
N ASN A 215 -12.77 2.81 -28.69
CA ASN A 215 -12.99 3.78 -27.62
C ASN A 215 -12.18 3.47 -26.35
N ILE A 216 -11.93 2.20 -26.06
CA ILE A 216 -11.01 1.79 -24.98
C ILE A 216 -9.59 2.27 -25.28
N ALA A 217 -9.05 1.91 -26.44
CA ALA A 217 -7.69 2.30 -26.85
C ALA A 217 -7.50 3.83 -26.87
N ARG A 218 -8.50 4.56 -27.37
CA ARG A 218 -8.54 6.02 -27.31
C ARG A 218 -8.40 6.51 -25.87
N THR A 219 -9.21 5.99 -24.95
CA THR A 219 -9.22 6.48 -23.57
C THR A 219 -7.85 6.31 -22.91
N THR A 220 -7.22 5.14 -23.05
CA THR A 220 -5.90 4.87 -22.47
C THR A 220 -4.79 5.76 -23.05
N LEU A 221 -4.86 6.12 -24.34
CA LEU A 221 -3.86 6.99 -24.98
C LEU A 221 -4.03 8.48 -24.65
N SER A 222 -5.19 8.88 -24.11
CA SER A 222 -5.53 10.29 -23.89
C SER A 222 -4.64 11.01 -22.86
N SER A 223 -4.07 10.27 -21.90
CA SER A 223 -3.17 10.81 -20.88
C SER A 223 -1.69 10.76 -21.25
N LYS A 224 -1.36 10.50 -22.52
CA LYS A 224 0.01 10.45 -23.03
C LYS A 224 0.19 11.55 -24.11
N ILE A 225 1.45 11.96 -24.32
CA ILE A 225 1.89 13.11 -25.13
C ILE A 225 1.38 13.11 -26.60
N LEU A 226 0.80 12.01 -27.09
CA LEU A 226 0.42 11.81 -28.49
C LEU A 226 -1.08 12.07 -28.76
N GLN A 227 -1.67 13.11 -28.17
CA GLN A 227 -3.10 13.40 -28.36
C GLN A 227 -3.48 13.64 -29.82
N GLU A 228 -2.60 14.27 -30.61
CA GLU A 228 -2.86 14.60 -32.03
C GLU A 228 -2.97 13.37 -32.93
N LYS A 229 -2.28 12.27 -32.60
CA LYS A 229 -2.27 11.02 -33.38
C LYS A 229 -3.07 9.90 -32.72
N LYS A 230 -3.91 10.25 -31.75
CA LYS A 230 -4.68 9.31 -30.91
C LYS A 230 -5.50 8.34 -31.77
N ASP A 231 -6.19 8.81 -32.79
CA ASP A 231 -7.03 7.96 -33.65
C ASP A 231 -6.21 6.96 -34.46
N HIS A 232 -5.13 7.42 -35.08
CA HIS A 232 -4.24 6.53 -35.85
C HIS A 232 -3.60 5.46 -34.96
N LEU A 233 -3.09 5.85 -33.78
CA LEU A 233 -2.45 4.92 -32.85
C LEU A 233 -3.46 3.94 -32.25
N SER A 234 -4.65 4.41 -31.90
CA SER A 234 -5.71 3.54 -31.39
C SER A 234 -6.08 2.48 -32.43
N LYS A 235 -6.21 2.86 -33.70
CA LYS A 235 -6.51 1.93 -34.79
C LYS A 235 -5.41 0.89 -34.94
N LEU A 236 -4.15 1.33 -34.95
CA LEU A 236 -3.00 0.43 -35.08
C LEU A 236 -2.91 -0.56 -33.90
N CYS A 237 -3.20 -0.13 -32.68
CA CYS A 237 -3.26 -1.01 -31.51
C CYS A 237 -4.38 -2.05 -31.63
N VAL A 238 -5.59 -1.64 -32.03
CA VAL A 238 -6.73 -2.55 -32.19
C VAL A 238 -6.48 -3.55 -33.32
N ASP A 239 -5.99 -3.08 -34.47
CA ASP A 239 -5.65 -3.93 -35.62
C ASP A 239 -4.58 -4.98 -35.25
N ALA A 240 -3.57 -4.59 -34.47
CA ALA A 240 -2.53 -5.51 -33.99
C ALA A 240 -3.11 -6.59 -33.06
N ILE A 241 -3.95 -6.21 -32.09
CA ILE A 241 -4.59 -7.15 -31.15
C ILE A 241 -5.48 -8.14 -31.90
N LEU A 242 -6.30 -7.66 -32.84
CA LEU A 242 -7.19 -8.52 -33.64
C LEU A 242 -6.40 -9.51 -34.50
N LYS A 243 -5.27 -9.09 -35.09
CA LYS A 243 -4.39 -10.00 -35.86
C LYS A 243 -3.73 -11.07 -35.01
N ILE A 244 -3.28 -10.72 -33.81
CA ILE A 244 -2.67 -11.68 -32.88
C ILE A 244 -3.71 -12.67 -32.36
N HIS A 245 -4.92 -12.20 -32.03
CA HIS A 245 -5.99 -13.06 -31.55
C HIS A 245 -6.38 -14.12 -32.59
N VAL A 246 -6.45 -13.78 -33.87
CA VAL A 246 -6.73 -14.75 -34.94
C VAL A 246 -5.61 -15.78 -35.11
N ASN A 247 -4.34 -15.40 -34.90
CA ASN A 247 -3.19 -16.31 -35.08
C ASN A 247 -2.87 -17.19 -33.85
N ILE A 248 -3.47 -16.94 -32.69
CA ILE A 248 -3.28 -17.79 -31.49
C ILE A 248 -4.28 -18.96 -31.46
N PHE A 249 -5.38 -18.86 -32.20
CA PHE A 249 -6.45 -19.87 -32.27
C PHE A 249 -6.53 -20.62 -33.61
N ILE A 250 -5.53 -20.46 -34.48
CA ILE A 250 -5.29 -21.26 -35.70
C ILE A 250 -3.96 -22.00 -35.51
#